data_AF-A0A383DJK7-F1
#
_entry.id   AF-A0A383DJK7-F1
#
_cell.length_a   1.000
_cell.length_b   1.000
_cell.length_c   1.000
_cell.angle_alpha   90.00
_cell.angle_beta   90.00
_cell.angle_gamma   90.00
#
_symmetry.space_group_name_H-M   'P 1'
#
loop_
_entity.id
_entity.type
_entity.pdbx_description
1 polymer ?
#
loop_
_entity_poly.entity_id
_entity_poly.type
_entity_poly.pdbx_seq_one_letter_code
_entity_poly.pdbx_strand_id
1 'polypeptide(L)'
;MKSLTFTKTCIAILIIAICFLPSFSTAQLINWNYGIPVSITETSGTTLTNHQVSIYIDTQTPIAAGQMNTDGSDIRAAEDINGISLLEYWIEKGINTDSTKLWVKLNSLPASSTQTIYL
;
A
#
# COMPACT_ATOMS: atom_id res chain seq x y z
N MET A 1 -16.39 -53.34 -31.89
CA MET A 1 -16.35 -52.54 -30.65
C MET A 1 -15.01 -51.82 -30.54
N LYS A 2 -14.88 -50.59 -31.06
CA LYS A 2 -13.73 -49.70 -30.83
C LYS A 2 -14.30 -48.35 -30.37
N SER A 3 -14.75 -48.31 -29.13
CA SER A 3 -15.32 -47.11 -28.51
C SER A 3 -14.82 -47.03 -27.07
N LEU A 4 -13.52 -46.78 -26.89
CA LEU A 4 -12.98 -46.40 -25.58
C LEU A 4 -11.54 -45.85 -25.60
N THR A 5 -11.12 -45.20 -26.69
CA THR A 5 -9.80 -44.53 -26.76
C THR A 5 -9.91 -43.03 -27.00
N PHE A 6 -10.99 -42.56 -27.64
CA PHE A 6 -11.17 -41.13 -27.96
C PHE A 6 -11.43 -40.27 -26.71
N THR A 7 -12.24 -40.77 -25.76
CA THR A 7 -12.61 -40.02 -24.55
C THR A 7 -11.43 -39.81 -23.59
N LYS A 8 -10.49 -40.76 -23.51
CA LYS A 8 -9.31 -40.66 -22.62
C LYS A 8 -8.29 -39.65 -23.14
N THR A 9 -8.14 -39.54 -24.46
CA THR A 9 -7.21 -38.59 -25.09
C THR A 9 -7.71 -37.14 -24.96
N CYS A 10 -9.03 -36.91 -25.08
CA CYS A 10 -9.61 -35.57 -24.87
C CYS A 10 -9.45 -35.06 -23.43
N ILE A 11 -9.58 -35.94 -22.42
CA ILE A 11 -9.37 -35.59 -21.00
C ILE A 11 -7.89 -35.26 -20.73
N ALA A 12 -6.95 -36.01 -21.32
CA ALA A 12 -5.52 -35.77 -21.17
C ALA A 12 -5.08 -34.42 -21.78
N ILE A 13 -5.64 -34.04 -22.93
CA ILE A 13 -5.36 -32.74 -23.58
C ILE A 13 -5.94 -31.58 -22.76
N LEU A 14 -7.11 -31.77 -22.13
CA LEU A 14 -7.74 -30.76 -21.27
C LEU A 14 -6.94 -30.50 -19.99
N ILE A 15 -6.33 -31.53 -19.40
CA ILE A 15 -5.48 -31.41 -18.20
C ILE A 15 -4.14 -30.71 -18.53
N ILE A 16 -3.56 -30.98 -19.70
CA ILE A 16 -2.33 -30.30 -20.14
C ILE A 16 -2.58 -28.81 -20.42
N ALA A 17 -3.73 -28.45 -20.99
CA ALA A 17 -4.09 -27.06 -21.25
C ALA A 17 -4.28 -26.23 -19.96
N ILE A 18 -4.72 -26.85 -18.86
CA ILE A 18 -4.85 -26.20 -17.54
C ILE A 18 -3.47 -25.87 -16.93
N CYS A 19 -2.43 -26.65 -17.24
CA CYS A 19 -1.07 -26.41 -16.75
C CYS A 19 -0.30 -25.29 -17.50
N PHE A 20 -0.84 -24.77 -18.60
CA PHE A 20 -0.21 -23.71 -19.41
C PHE A 20 -0.92 -22.35 -19.28
N LEU A 21 -1.86 -22.19 -18.35
CA LEU A 21 -2.39 -20.88 -18.02
C LEU A 21 -1.29 -20.05 -17.35
N PRO A 22 -0.97 -18.83 -17.84
CA PRO A 22 -0.05 -17.95 -17.14
C PRO A 22 -0.65 -17.64 -15.76
N SER A 23 0.03 -18.08 -14.71
CA SER A 23 -0.27 -17.68 -13.35
C SER A 23 0.21 -16.24 -13.19
N PHE A 24 -0.68 -15.27 -13.28
CA PHE A 24 -0.37 -13.91 -12.85
C PHE A 24 -0.31 -13.92 -11.32
N SER A 25 0.88 -14.08 -10.76
CA SER A 25 1.12 -13.83 -9.35
C SER A 25 1.22 -12.32 -9.16
N THR A 26 0.23 -11.73 -8.48
CA THR A 26 0.38 -10.36 -8.01
C THR A 26 1.17 -10.41 -6.70
N ALA A 27 2.37 -9.83 -6.68
CA ALA A 27 3.22 -9.74 -5.49
C ALA A 27 2.71 -8.70 -4.47
N GLN A 28 1.40 -8.56 -4.31
CA GLN A 28 0.81 -7.57 -3.41
C GLN A 28 0.45 -8.23 -2.09
N LEU A 29 1.30 -8.00 -1.08
CA LEU A 29 0.88 -8.09 0.32
C LEU A 29 -0.18 -7.01 0.53
N ILE A 30 -1.44 -7.40 0.40
CA ILE A 30 -2.57 -6.51 0.71
C ILE A 30 -2.79 -6.60 2.22
N ASN A 31 -2.95 -5.43 2.85
CA ASN A 31 -3.09 -5.16 4.27
C ASN A 31 -1.78 -4.87 5.01
N TRP A 32 -1.78 -3.73 5.67
CA TRP A 32 -0.76 -3.35 6.64
C TRP A 32 -1.00 -4.11 7.94
N ASN A 33 0.07 -4.52 8.62
CA ASN A 33 -0.06 -5.12 9.95
C ASN A 33 -0.45 -4.06 10.98
N TYR A 34 0.06 -2.84 10.80
CA TYR A 34 -0.20 -1.67 11.63
C TYR A 34 -0.36 -0.46 10.71
N GLY A 35 -1.32 0.40 11.01
CA GLY A 35 -1.57 1.60 10.24
C GLY A 35 -2.28 2.66 11.06
N ILE A 36 -1.93 3.93 10.84
CA ILE A 36 -2.54 5.07 11.51
C ILE A 36 -3.18 6.01 10.48
N PRO A 37 -4.40 6.52 10.73
CA PRO A 37 -4.98 7.55 9.89
C PRO A 37 -4.37 8.92 10.20
N VAL A 38 -4.09 9.70 9.16
CA VAL A 38 -3.66 11.11 9.25
C VAL A 38 -4.60 11.98 8.43
N SER A 39 -5.30 12.89 9.10
CA SER A 39 -6.20 13.85 8.44
C SER A 39 -5.47 15.14 8.07
N ILE A 40 -5.59 15.54 6.81
CA ILE A 40 -4.95 16.71 6.23
C ILE A 40 -6.05 17.62 5.67
N THR A 41 -6.07 18.87 6.13
CA THR A 41 -7.07 19.86 5.72
C THR A 41 -6.44 20.93 4.84
N GLU A 42 -7.06 21.19 3.70
CA GLU A 42 -6.75 22.30 2.79
C GLU A 42 -7.26 23.62 3.41
N THR A 43 -6.40 24.64 3.47
CA THR A 43 -6.72 25.92 4.13
C THR A 43 -6.43 27.18 3.29
N SER A 44 -5.82 27.06 2.10
CA SER A 44 -5.59 28.16 1.18
C SER A 44 -6.78 28.48 0.28
N GLY A 45 -7.79 27.61 0.21
CA GLY A 45 -9.00 27.81 -0.59
C GLY A 45 -8.82 27.48 -2.07
N THR A 46 -7.76 26.76 -2.42
CA THR A 46 -7.46 26.34 -3.80
C THR A 46 -7.13 24.86 -3.83
N THR A 47 -7.54 24.15 -4.89
CA THR A 47 -7.16 22.75 -5.06
C THR A 47 -5.65 22.65 -5.26
N LEU A 48 -4.99 21.89 -4.39
CA LEU A 48 -3.56 21.63 -4.45
C LEU A 48 -3.33 20.29 -5.15
N THR A 49 -2.50 20.26 -6.19
CA THR A 49 -2.12 19.03 -6.91
C THR A 49 -0.64 18.78 -6.78
N ASN A 50 -0.23 17.51 -6.65
CA ASN A 50 1.17 17.12 -6.41
C ASN A 50 1.84 17.87 -5.25
N HIS A 51 1.07 18.21 -4.21
CA HIS A 51 1.52 19.05 -3.11
C HIS A 51 2.10 18.20 -1.98
N GLN A 52 3.22 18.65 -1.39
CA GLN A 52 3.91 17.95 -0.33
C GLN A 52 3.51 18.50 1.03
N VAL A 53 3.10 17.61 1.93
CA VAL A 53 2.72 17.95 3.31
C VAL A 53 3.69 17.32 4.29
N SER A 54 4.12 18.08 5.29
CA SER A 54 4.94 17.56 6.38
C SER A 54 4.06 16.98 7.48
N ILE A 55 4.37 15.77 7.92
CA ILE A 55 3.64 15.06 8.97
C ILE A 55 4.64 14.69 10.07
N TYR A 56 4.18 14.75 11.31
CA TYR A 56 4.92 14.29 12.48
C TYR A 56 4.20 13.08 13.07
N ILE A 57 4.93 11.97 13.24
CA ILE A 57 4.41 10.73 13.84
C ILE A 57 5.34 10.22 14.94
N ASP A 58 4.79 9.49 15.90
CA ASP A 58 5.57 8.74 16.88
C ASP A 58 6.00 7.40 16.27
N THR A 59 7.32 7.19 16.13
CA THR A 59 7.89 5.90 15.73
C THR A 59 8.56 5.18 16.89
N GLN A 60 8.82 5.86 18.01
CA GLN A 60 9.43 5.25 19.19
C GLN A 60 8.51 4.20 19.82
N THR A 61 7.23 4.51 20.01
CA THR A 61 6.27 3.58 20.60
C THR A 61 6.12 2.27 19.80
N PRO A 62 5.84 2.29 18.49
CA PRO A 62 5.71 1.05 17.72
C PRO A 62 7.03 0.30 17.57
N ILE A 63 8.19 0.98 17.50
CA ILE A 63 9.51 0.31 17.51
C ILE A 63 9.73 -0.43 18.84
N ALA A 64 9.45 0.21 19.98
CA ALA A 64 9.58 -0.40 21.30
C ALA A 64 8.62 -1.60 21.48
N ALA A 65 7.46 -1.57 20.82
CA ALA A 65 6.49 -2.66 20.82
C ALA A 65 6.81 -3.78 19.79
N GLY A 66 7.86 -3.63 18.97
CA GLY A 66 8.19 -4.58 17.90
C GLY A 66 7.21 -4.58 16.72
N GLN A 67 6.45 -3.50 16.56
CA GLN A 67 5.43 -3.31 15.52
C GLN A 67 5.97 -2.57 14.29
N MET A 68 7.18 -2.00 14.41
CA MET A 68 7.84 -1.24 13.36
C MET A 68 9.35 -1.54 13.35
N ASN A 69 9.97 -1.54 12.17
CA ASN A 69 11.40 -1.73 12.04
C ASN A 69 12.18 -0.51 12.58
N THR A 70 13.32 -0.77 13.22
CA THR A 70 14.16 0.29 13.84
C THR A 70 14.72 1.31 12.85
N ASP A 71 14.76 0.97 11.56
CA ASP A 71 15.20 1.83 10.47
C ASP A 71 14.05 2.52 9.71
N GLY A 72 12.79 2.20 10.07
CA GLY A 72 11.59 2.68 9.39
C GLY A 72 11.42 2.17 7.95
N SER A 73 12.08 1.08 7.56
CA SER A 73 12.01 0.50 6.21
C SER A 73 10.61 0.00 5.83
N ASP A 74 9.75 -0.19 6.81
CA ASP A 74 8.36 -0.63 6.70
C ASP A 74 7.35 0.52 6.66
N ILE A 75 7.78 1.79 6.76
CA ILE A 75 6.89 2.93 6.56
C ILE A 75 6.35 2.92 5.12
N ARG A 76 5.05 3.15 4.99
CA ARG A 76 4.36 3.36 3.73
C ARG A 76 3.44 4.58 3.89
N ALA A 77 3.03 5.18 2.79
CA ALA A 77 1.96 6.16 2.78
C ALA A 77 0.95 5.76 1.72
N ALA A 78 -0.33 5.83 2.02
CA ALA A 78 -1.39 5.49 1.07
C ALA A 78 -2.63 6.35 1.23
N GLU A 79 -3.39 6.50 0.14
CA GLU A 79 -4.70 7.17 0.14
C GLU A 79 -5.81 6.29 0.75
N ASP A 80 -5.58 4.99 0.89
CA ASP A 80 -6.54 4.02 1.41
C ASP A 80 -5.96 3.10 2.49
N ILE A 81 -6.84 2.62 3.36
CA ILE A 81 -6.48 1.77 4.52
C ILE A 81 -5.87 0.42 4.12
N ASN A 82 -6.14 -0.07 2.91
CA ASN A 82 -5.63 -1.36 2.45
C ASN A 82 -4.22 -1.24 1.85
N GLY A 83 -3.72 -0.01 1.67
CA GLY A 83 -2.39 0.24 1.12
C GLY A 83 -2.27 0.00 -0.38
N ILE A 84 -3.36 0.12 -1.13
CA ILE A 84 -3.38 -0.16 -2.58
C ILE A 84 -2.89 1.06 -3.36
N SER A 85 -3.38 2.25 -3.00
CA SER A 85 -3.03 3.54 -3.59
C SER A 85 -1.86 4.19 -2.84
N LEU A 86 -0.64 3.76 -3.14
CA LEU A 86 0.57 4.28 -2.49
C LEU A 86 0.89 5.72 -2.92
N LEU A 87 1.41 6.49 -1.97
CA LEU A 87 1.88 7.87 -2.14
C LEU A 87 3.41 7.94 -2.05
N GLU A 88 4.00 8.86 -2.82
CA GLU A 88 5.42 9.18 -2.68
C GLU A 88 5.66 9.87 -1.33
N TYR A 89 6.69 9.41 -0.61
CA TYR A 89 7.06 9.98 0.67
C TYR A 89 8.58 9.94 0.86
N TRP A 90 9.08 10.74 1.80
CA TRP A 90 10.44 10.57 2.34
C TRP A 90 10.49 10.96 3.81
N ILE A 91 11.36 10.29 4.56
CA ILE A 91 11.65 10.61 5.94
C ILE A 91 12.67 11.75 5.93
N GLU A 92 12.35 12.87 6.59
CA GLU A 92 13.29 13.97 6.71
C GLU A 92 14.24 13.77 7.90
N LYS A 93 13.70 13.39 9.07
CA LYS A 93 14.49 13.12 10.28
C LYS A 93 13.68 12.43 11.38
N GLY A 94 14.39 11.84 12.35
CA GLY A 94 13.84 11.54 13.67
C GLY A 94 13.25 10.14 13.86
N ILE A 95 13.68 9.12 13.13
CA ILE A 95 13.27 7.72 13.41
C ILE A 95 13.64 7.32 14.84
N ASN A 96 12.80 6.50 15.47
CA ASN A 96 12.89 6.09 16.88
C ASN A 96 12.74 7.26 17.86
N THR A 97 11.93 8.25 17.49
CA THR A 97 11.51 9.36 18.35
C THR A 97 9.99 9.47 18.37
N ASP A 98 9.46 10.18 19.37
CA ASP A 98 8.06 10.56 19.46
C ASP A 98 7.62 11.58 18.38
N SER A 99 8.58 12.14 17.63
CA SER A 99 8.33 13.16 16.62
C SER A 99 9.21 12.96 15.38
N THR A 100 8.93 11.88 14.65
CA THR A 100 9.52 11.61 13.33
C THR A 100 8.87 12.50 12.29
N LYS A 101 9.68 13.29 11.57
CA LYS A 101 9.20 14.15 10.50
C LYS A 101 9.34 13.46 9.14
N LEU A 102 8.23 13.33 8.44
CA LEU A 102 8.18 12.84 7.07
C LEU A 102 7.41 13.80 6.17
N TRP A 103 7.61 13.68 4.87
CA TRP A 103 6.83 14.38 3.86
C TRP A 103 6.10 13.39 2.98
N VAL A 104 4.85 13.70 2.68
CA VAL A 104 4.00 12.91 1.77
C VAL A 104 3.54 13.82 0.63
N LYS A 105 3.66 13.35 -0.60
CA LYS A 105 3.16 14.05 -1.78
C LYS A 105 1.75 13.56 -2.09
N LEU A 106 0.77 14.46 -2.00
CA LEU A 106 -0.63 14.18 -2.34
C LEU A 106 -0.87 14.43 -3.83
N ASN A 107 -1.60 13.54 -4.50
CA ASN A 107 -1.96 13.70 -5.91
C ASN A 107 -2.92 14.88 -6.11
N SER A 108 -3.94 14.99 -5.25
CA SER A 108 -4.93 16.06 -5.27
C SER A 108 -5.54 16.24 -3.87
N LEU A 109 -5.59 17.50 -3.42
CA LEU A 109 -6.27 17.94 -2.22
C LEU A 109 -7.22 19.08 -2.60
N PRO A 110 -8.52 18.81 -2.77
CA PRO A 110 -9.50 19.83 -3.15
C PRO A 110 -9.59 21.00 -2.17
N ALA A 111 -9.93 22.19 -2.70
CA ALA A 111 -10.11 23.39 -1.90
C ALA A 111 -11.06 23.18 -0.71
N SER A 112 -10.66 23.64 0.49
CA SER A 112 -11.44 23.55 1.73
C SER A 112 -11.91 22.12 2.09
N SER A 113 -11.19 21.10 1.64
CA SER A 113 -11.50 19.70 1.95
C SER A 113 -10.54 19.13 2.99
N THR A 114 -10.98 18.06 3.64
CA THR A 114 -10.12 17.21 4.47
C THR A 114 -9.98 15.86 3.80
N GLN A 115 -8.75 15.42 3.61
CA GLN A 115 -8.40 14.09 3.12
C GLN A 115 -7.72 13.32 4.24
N THR A 116 -8.06 12.04 4.39
CA THR A 116 -7.34 11.13 5.28
C THR A 116 -6.41 10.27 4.45
N ILE A 117 -5.14 10.24 4.82
CA ILE A 117 -4.19 9.24 4.35
C ILE A 117 -3.91 8.25 5.48
N TYR A 118 -3.23 7.17 5.13
CA TYR A 118 -2.75 6.19 6.09
C TYR A 118 -1.22 6.18 6.06
N LEU A 119 -0.61 5.94 7.22
CA LEU A 119 0.83 5.67 7.41
C LEU A 119 1.07 4.36 8.17
#